data_AF-A0A966I4K0-F1
#
_entry.id   AF-A0A966I4K0-F1
#
_cell.length_a   1.000
_cell.length_b   1.000
_cell.length_c   1.000
_cell.angle_alpha   90.00
_cell.angle_beta   90.00
_cell.angle_gamma   90.00
#
_symmetry.space_group_name_H-M   'P 1'
#
loop_
_entity.id
_entity.type
_entity.pdbx_description
1 polymer ?
#
loop_
_entity_poly.entity_id
_entity_poly.type
_entity_poly.pdbx_seq_one_letter_code
_entity_poly.pdbx_strand_id
1 'polypeptide(L)' 'MKIVVVSGGFDPVHSGHISLFRAAAGLGHRLIAGIN' A
#
# COMPACT_ATOMS: atom_id res chain seq x y z
N MET A 1 11.19 -14.36 -0.80
CA MET A 1 10.00 -13.57 -1.19
C MET A 1 9.57 -12.71 0.00
N LYS A 2 9.64 -11.37 -0.11
CA LYS A 2 9.25 -10.44 0.97
C LYS A 2 7.88 -9.85 0.68
N ILE A 3 6.95 -9.99 1.62
CA ILE A 3 5.58 -9.45 1.52
C ILE A 3 5.51 -8.17 2.36
N VAL A 4 4.88 -7.13 1.81
CA VAL A 4 4.61 -5.85 2.47
C VAL A 4 3.10 -5.73 2.62
N VAL A 5 2.66 -5.29 3.78
CA VAL A 5 1.24 -5.08 4.08
C VAL A 5 1.03 -3.63 4.49
N VAL A 6 0.00 -3.00 3.94
CA VAL A 6 -0.52 -1.69 4.36
C VAL A 6 -2.00 -1.86 4.70
N SER A 7 -2.52 -1.09 5.65
CA SER A 7 -3.94 -1.11 5.99
C SER A 7 -4.52 0.29 6.16
N GLY A 8 -5.80 0.46 5.83
CA GLY A 8 -6.48 1.76 5.90
C GLY A 8 -7.83 1.78 5.16
N GLY A 9 -8.57 2.89 5.29
CA GLY A 9 -9.88 3.06 4.62
C GLY A 9 -9.77 3.26 3.10
N PHE A 10 -8.69 3.89 2.62
CA PHE A 10 -8.35 4.15 1.21
C PHE A 10 -9.46 4.71 0.28
N ASP A 11 -10.64 5.02 0.79
CA ASP A 11 -11.78 5.58 0.05
C ASP A 11 -12.07 7.03 0.52
N PRO A 12 -12.00 8.05 -0.37
CA PRO A 12 -11.57 7.95 -1.77
C PRO A 12 -10.05 7.80 -1.89
N VAL A 13 -9.60 7.13 -2.97
CA VAL A 13 -8.18 7.08 -3.31
C VAL A 13 -7.72 8.45 -3.78
N HIS A 14 -6.63 8.96 -3.22
CA HIS A 14 -6.00 10.20 -3.66
C HIS A 14 -4.47 10.08 -3.71
N SER A 15 -3.79 11.17 -4.10
CA SER A 15 -2.33 11.20 -4.33
C SER A 15 -1.49 10.76 -3.13
N GLY A 16 -1.98 10.94 -1.90
CA GLY A 16 -1.32 10.49 -0.68
C GLY A 16 -1.24 8.96 -0.61
N HIS A 17 -2.35 8.27 -0.91
CA HIS A 17 -2.41 6.81 -0.96
C HIS A 17 -1.49 6.26 -2.06
N ILE A 18 -1.45 6.89 -3.24
CA ILE A 18 -0.57 6.48 -4.34
C ILE A 18 0.90 6.60 -3.92
N SER A 19 1.27 7.70 -3.26
CA SER A 19 2.64 7.92 -2.76
C SER A 19 3.03 6.86 -1.73
N LEU A 20 2.12 6.54 -0.80
CA LEU A 20 2.29 5.48 0.19
C LEU A 20 2.46 4.10 -0.47
N PHE A 21 1.61 3.74 -1.44
CA PHE A 21 1.71 2.46 -2.14
C PHE A 21 3.01 2.33 -2.94
N ARG A 22 3.46 3.41 -3.60
CA ARG A 22 4.75 3.42 -4.32
C ARG A 22 5.93 3.22 -3.37
N ALA A 23 5.95 3.91 -2.25
CA ALA A 23 6.97 3.73 -1.23
C ALA A 23 6.95 2.29 -0.67
N ALA A 24 5.77 1.77 -0.35
CA ALA A 24 5.60 0.42 0.19
C ALA A 24 5.96 -0.69 -0.82
N ALA A 25 5.64 -0.51 -2.10
CA ALA A 25 5.98 -1.46 -3.16
C ALA A 25 7.50 -1.63 -3.33
N GLY A 26 8.29 -0.59 -3.07
CA GLY A 26 9.76 -0.66 -3.08
C GLY A 26 10.37 -1.48 -1.94
N LEU A 27 9.60 -1.84 -0.92
CA LEU A 27 10.10 -2.54 0.27
C LEU A 27 10.03 -4.07 0.14
N GLY A 28 9.44 -4.62 -0.93
CA GLY A 28 9.28 -6.07 -1.08
C GLY A 28 8.89 -6.51 -2.48
N HIS A 29 8.53 -7.79 -2.60
CA HIS A 29 8.20 -8.46 -3.86
C HIS A 29 6.70 -8.44 -4.14
N ARG A 30 5.88 -8.30 -3.09
CA ARG A 30 4.43 -8.23 -3.16
C ARG A 30 3.91 -7.25 -2.11
N LEU A 31 3.06 -6.31 -2.52
CA LEU A 31 2.31 -5.41 -1.67
C LEU A 31 0.86 -5.91 -1.54
N ILE A 32 0.33 -5.97 -0.33
CA ILE A 32 -1.06 -6.31 -0.03
C ILE A 32 -1.67 -5.13 0.74
N ALA A 33 -2.85 -4.67 0.31
CA ALA A 33 -3.60 -3.62 1.00
C ALA A 33 -4.80 -4.24 1.73
N GLY A 34 -4.87 -4.08 3.05
CA GLY A 34 -6.04 -4.41 3.87
C GLY A 34 -6.99 -3.21 3.95
N ILE A 35 -8.20 -3.37 3.44
CA ILE A 35 -9.24 -2.34 3.48
C ILE A 35 -10.07 -2.53 4.76
N ASN A 36 -10.49 -1.44 5.42
CA ASN A 36 -11.44 -1.48 6.54
C ASN A 36 -12.88 -1.61 6.06
#